data_AF-A0A5C8ZE36-F1
#
_entry.id   AF-A0A5C8ZE36-F1
#
_cell.length_a   1.000
_cell.length_b   1.000
_cell.length_c   1.000
_cell.angle_alpha   90.00
_cell.angle_beta   90.00
_cell.angle_gamma   90.00
#
_symmetry.space_group_name_H-M   'P 1'
#
loop_
_entity.id
_entity.type
_entity.pdbx_description
1 polymer ?
#
loop_
_entity_poly.entity_id
_entity_poly.type
_entity_poly.pdbx_seq_one_letter_code
_entity_poly.pdbx_strand_id
1 'polypeptide(L)'
;MGLLDRLLKRRPKALTVSMVEQVQVERAPMEPLTKVLSAVAPAAAHLPVLLARTAPQTASTAVEPSALVSVEDRREHRHAARQAHVADAQHRHEQELQGKGEGADAHAARGRTVRGKPYYLWVETIEQLKREARHEEVLALLYECIAAAERDRRGGAPAPAYTEHAAIVHRKMGDHDAEIAVIKRWLRLAPENEPKLARMSDRLTKASALQERKRVPS
;
A
#
# COMPACT_ATOMS: atom_id res chain seq x y z
N MET A 1 29.02 44.98 -33.66
CA MET A 1 30.10 43.99 -33.62
C MET A 1 30.34 43.58 -32.18
N GLY A 2 30.06 42.32 -31.82
CA GLY A 2 30.55 41.71 -30.57
C GLY A 2 29.58 41.71 -29.38
N LEU A 3 28.89 40.58 -29.18
CA LEU A 3 28.96 39.73 -27.96
C LEU A 3 27.89 38.62 -27.95
N LEU A 4 26.90 38.67 -28.85
CA LEU A 4 25.78 37.72 -28.90
C LEU A 4 25.98 36.52 -29.86
N ASP A 5 27.09 36.46 -30.60
CA ASP A 5 27.26 35.51 -31.71
C ASP A 5 28.14 34.27 -31.37
N ARG A 6 28.43 34.03 -30.09
CA ARG A 6 29.30 32.90 -29.64
C ARG A 6 28.59 31.74 -28.94
N LEU A 7 27.28 31.80 -28.74
CA LEU A 7 26.56 30.79 -27.95
C LEU A 7 25.77 29.74 -28.76
N LEU A 8 25.74 29.82 -30.09
CA LEU A 8 24.97 28.91 -30.95
C LEU A 8 25.78 27.81 -31.65
N LYS A 9 27.03 27.54 -31.23
CA LYS A 9 27.93 26.58 -31.92
C LYS A 9 28.35 25.35 -31.10
N ARG A 10 27.56 24.93 -30.11
CA ARG A 10 27.74 23.62 -29.47
C ARG A 10 26.69 22.63 -29.98
N ARG A 11 27.04 21.93 -31.07
CA ARG A 11 26.34 20.70 -31.48
C ARG A 11 26.63 19.61 -30.44
N PRO A 12 25.62 18.92 -29.88
CA PRO A 12 25.87 17.73 -29.09
C PRO A 12 26.38 16.60 -30.01
N LYS A 13 27.52 16.03 -29.63
CA LYS A 13 28.06 14.82 -30.26
C LYS A 13 27.07 13.67 -30.05
N ALA A 14 26.72 13.00 -31.14
CA ALA A 14 26.00 11.74 -31.11
C ALA A 14 26.81 10.72 -30.31
N LEU A 15 26.31 10.36 -29.12
CA LEU A 15 26.79 9.21 -28.35
C LEU A 15 26.08 7.97 -28.89
N THR A 16 26.74 7.30 -29.82
CA THR A 16 26.48 5.90 -30.15
C THR A 16 26.97 5.05 -28.98
N VAL A 17 26.04 4.54 -28.17
CA VAL A 17 26.34 3.45 -27.22
C VAL A 17 25.70 2.18 -27.78
N SER A 18 26.50 1.47 -28.58
CA SER A 18 26.40 0.02 -28.72
C SER A 18 26.90 -0.60 -27.43
N MET A 19 26.07 -1.40 -26.75
CA MET A 19 26.46 -2.71 -26.24
C MET A 19 25.22 -3.40 -25.66
N VAL A 20 24.73 -4.35 -26.46
CA VAL A 20 23.87 -5.44 -26.02
C VAL A 20 24.76 -6.37 -25.22
N GLU A 21 24.73 -6.25 -23.90
CA GLU A 21 25.34 -7.25 -23.02
C GLU A 21 24.28 -8.32 -22.72
N GLN A 22 24.40 -9.44 -23.44
CA GLN A 22 23.63 -10.64 -23.20
C GLN A 22 24.03 -11.22 -21.85
N VAL A 23 23.23 -10.95 -20.82
CA VAL A 23 23.30 -11.70 -19.56
C VAL A 23 22.70 -13.07 -19.80
N GLN A 24 23.56 -14.07 -20.03
CA GLN A 24 23.18 -15.46 -19.94
C GLN A 24 22.88 -15.78 -18.46
N VAL A 25 21.60 -15.89 -18.12
CA VAL A 25 21.17 -16.45 -16.85
C VAL A 25 21.18 -17.97 -17.01
N GLU A 26 22.22 -18.61 -16.48
CA GLU A 26 22.25 -20.06 -16.29
C GLU A 26 21.04 -20.48 -15.44
N ARG A 27 20.09 -21.17 -16.09
CA ARG A 27 19.01 -21.89 -15.42
C ARG A 27 19.61 -23.09 -14.72
N ALA A 28 19.75 -23.01 -13.40
CA ALA A 28 19.99 -24.19 -12.57
C ALA A 28 18.80 -25.17 -12.70
N PRO A 29 19.05 -26.49 -12.85
CA PRO A 29 18.00 -27.49 -12.90
C PRO A 29 17.37 -27.69 -11.52
N MET A 30 16.06 -27.45 -11.42
CA MET A 30 15.25 -27.82 -10.26
C MET A 30 14.97 -29.32 -10.31
N GLU A 31 15.51 -30.07 -9.35
CA GLU A 31 15.17 -31.47 -9.11
C GLU A 31 13.73 -31.62 -8.56
N PRO A 32 12.95 -32.60 -9.02
CA PRO A 32 11.60 -32.83 -8.53
C PRO A 32 11.60 -33.60 -7.20
N LEU A 33 11.25 -32.92 -6.10
CA LEU A 33 10.92 -33.56 -4.83
C LEU A 33 9.61 -34.35 -4.96
N THR A 34 9.73 -35.59 -5.42
CA THR A 34 8.69 -36.60 -5.32
C THR A 34 9.18 -37.78 -4.48
N LYS A 35 8.32 -38.21 -3.56
CA LYS A 35 8.35 -39.47 -2.80
C LYS A 35 9.37 -39.57 -1.66
N VAL A 36 8.85 -39.38 -0.44
CA VAL A 36 9.08 -40.36 0.63
C VAL A 36 7.73 -40.80 1.18
N LEU A 37 7.43 -42.05 0.89
CA LEU A 37 6.36 -42.92 1.41
C LEU A 37 6.50 -43.05 2.94
N SER A 38 5.41 -42.97 3.71
CA SER A 38 4.57 -44.09 4.19
C SER A 38 5.20 -44.99 5.27
N ALA A 39 4.33 -45.48 6.15
CA ALA A 39 4.52 -46.36 7.33
C ALA A 39 4.92 -45.59 8.61
N VAL A 40 4.21 -45.67 9.74
CA VAL A 40 3.73 -46.86 10.47
C VAL A 40 2.48 -46.52 11.31
N ALA A 41 1.53 -47.46 11.38
CA ALA A 41 0.46 -47.58 12.38
C ALA A 41 0.67 -48.89 13.17
N PRO A 42 -0.18 -49.29 14.14
CA PRO A 42 -0.85 -48.59 15.24
C PRO A 42 -0.50 -49.23 16.61
N ALA A 43 -0.84 -48.58 17.73
CA ALA A 43 -0.94 -49.26 19.02
C ALA A 43 -2.10 -48.70 19.85
N ALA A 44 -3.08 -49.56 20.08
CA ALA A 44 -4.23 -49.34 20.94
C ALA A 44 -3.85 -49.52 22.42
N ALA A 45 -4.39 -48.69 23.31
CA ALA A 45 -4.60 -49.04 24.72
C ALA A 45 -5.64 -48.10 25.38
N HIS A 46 -6.81 -48.67 25.64
CA HIS A 46 -7.70 -48.52 26.80
C HIS A 46 -7.76 -47.23 27.65
N LEU A 47 -8.96 -46.59 27.61
CA LEU A 47 -9.89 -46.17 28.70
C LEU A 47 -9.37 -45.26 29.86
N PRO A 48 -10.22 -44.53 30.63
CA PRO A 48 -11.69 -44.55 30.70
C PRO A 48 -12.41 -43.19 30.62
N VAL A 49 -13.73 -43.32 30.47
CA VAL A 49 -14.80 -42.37 30.78
C VAL A 49 -14.55 -41.59 32.07
N LEU A 50 -14.62 -40.26 31.99
CA LEU A 50 -14.90 -39.41 33.16
C LEU A 50 -15.91 -38.32 32.79
N LEU A 51 -17.03 -38.45 33.48
CA LEU A 51 -18.23 -37.66 33.46
C LEU A 51 -17.98 -36.21 33.89
N ALA A 52 -18.95 -35.36 33.55
CA ALA A 52 -19.25 -34.07 34.16
C ALA A 52 -18.36 -32.88 33.77
N ARG A 53 -18.81 -32.16 32.73
CA ARG A 53 -18.64 -30.71 32.69
C ARG A 53 -19.98 -30.06 32.40
N THR A 54 -20.57 -29.53 33.46
CA THR A 54 -21.77 -28.72 33.45
C THR A 54 -21.58 -27.54 32.50
N ALA A 55 -22.51 -27.37 31.59
CA ALA A 55 -22.62 -26.18 30.76
C ALA A 55 -23.02 -25.00 31.66
N PRO A 56 -22.25 -23.90 31.73
CA PRO A 56 -22.82 -22.63 32.15
C PRO A 56 -23.75 -22.18 31.02
N GLN A 57 -25.02 -22.10 31.37
CA GLN A 57 -26.07 -21.55 30.53
C GLN A 57 -25.62 -20.18 30.02
N THR A 58 -25.77 -19.98 28.72
CA THR A 58 -25.63 -18.70 28.04
C THR A 58 -26.64 -17.73 28.63
N ALA A 59 -26.22 -16.92 29.60
CA ALA A 59 -26.88 -15.66 29.87
C ALA A 59 -26.63 -14.78 28.64
N SER A 60 -27.53 -14.92 27.67
CA SER A 60 -27.71 -13.99 26.57
C SER A 60 -28.09 -12.66 27.19
N THR A 61 -27.07 -11.87 27.55
CA THR A 61 -27.26 -10.46 27.82
C THR A 61 -27.76 -9.89 26.51
N ALA A 62 -29.04 -9.53 26.50
CA ALA A 62 -29.62 -8.70 25.45
C ALA A 62 -28.79 -7.42 25.39
N VAL A 63 -27.78 -7.41 24.53
CA VAL A 63 -27.13 -6.19 24.10
C VAL A 63 -28.21 -5.44 23.35
N GLU A 64 -28.68 -4.36 23.96
CA GLU A 64 -29.63 -3.46 23.37
C GLU A 64 -29.22 -3.11 21.93
N PRO A 65 -30.18 -3.02 21.00
CA PRO A 65 -29.89 -2.54 19.67
C PRO A 65 -29.42 -1.09 19.75
N SER A 66 -28.10 -0.92 19.58
CA SER A 66 -27.41 0.25 19.04
C SER A 66 -28.22 1.54 19.08
N ALA A 67 -27.87 2.43 20.01
CA ALA A 67 -28.10 3.85 19.83
C ALA A 67 -27.64 4.22 18.40
N LEU A 68 -28.59 4.73 17.62
CA LEU A 68 -28.40 5.17 16.24
C LEU A 68 -27.39 6.30 16.22
N VAL A 69 -26.10 5.99 16.23
CA VAL A 69 -25.04 6.96 15.99
C VAL A 69 -25.32 7.56 14.62
N SER A 70 -25.56 8.86 14.59
CA SER A 70 -25.99 9.56 13.39
C SER A 70 -24.99 9.31 12.26
N VAL A 71 -25.47 9.38 11.01
CA VAL A 71 -24.56 9.35 9.86
C VAL A 71 -23.51 10.47 9.98
N GLU A 72 -23.87 11.57 10.61
CA GLU A 72 -23.00 12.72 10.86
C GLU A 72 -21.94 12.40 11.93
N ASP A 73 -22.32 11.88 13.09
CA ASP A 73 -21.38 11.43 14.12
C ASP A 73 -20.34 10.44 13.57
N ARG A 74 -20.76 9.53 12.68
CA ARG A 74 -19.83 8.59 12.01
C ARG A 74 -18.87 9.28 11.04
N ARG A 75 -19.27 10.41 10.43
CA ARG A 75 -18.38 11.21 9.57
C ARG A 75 -17.37 11.98 10.42
N GLU A 76 -17.84 12.63 11.47
CA GLU A 76 -17.01 13.38 12.41
C GLU A 76 -15.96 12.46 13.06
N HIS A 77 -16.36 11.28 13.53
CA HIS A 77 -15.43 10.33 14.13
C HIS A 77 -14.34 9.85 13.16
N ARG A 78 -14.70 9.65 11.87
CA ARG A 78 -13.71 9.33 10.82
C ARG A 78 -12.79 10.50 10.52
N HIS A 79 -13.29 11.74 10.57
CA HIS A 79 -12.50 12.94 10.35
C HIS A 79 -11.49 13.14 11.51
N ALA A 80 -11.96 13.01 12.75
CA ALA A 80 -11.11 13.09 13.94
C ALA A 80 -9.99 12.03 13.94
N ALA A 81 -10.32 10.77 13.61
CA ALA A 81 -9.32 9.71 13.50
C ALA A 81 -8.25 9.98 12.43
N ARG A 82 -8.63 10.62 11.31
CA ARG A 82 -7.68 11.05 10.27
C ARG A 82 -6.80 12.20 10.75
N GLN A 83 -7.39 13.21 11.40
CA GLN A 83 -6.64 14.34 11.94
C GLN A 83 -5.64 13.89 13.00
N ALA A 84 -6.00 12.96 13.87
CA ALA A 84 -5.08 12.38 14.86
C ALA A 84 -3.87 11.71 14.19
N HIS A 85 -4.08 10.94 13.12
CA HIS A 85 -2.98 10.31 12.38
C HIS A 85 -2.09 11.34 11.67
N VAL A 86 -2.65 12.43 11.14
CA VAL A 86 -1.87 13.51 10.53
C VAL A 86 -1.05 14.24 11.60
N ALA A 87 -1.64 14.55 12.75
CA ALA A 87 -0.96 15.20 13.87
C ALA A 87 0.18 14.34 14.43
N ASP A 88 -0.02 13.03 14.58
CA ASP A 88 1.05 12.10 15.01
C ASP A 88 2.19 12.04 13.99
N ALA A 89 1.88 12.01 12.69
CA ALA A 89 2.90 12.07 11.63
C ALA A 89 3.66 13.39 11.63
N GLN A 90 2.97 14.52 11.87
CA GLN A 90 3.58 15.84 12.01
C GLN A 90 4.51 15.89 13.23
N HIS A 91 4.06 15.41 14.38
CA HIS A 91 4.85 15.40 15.61
C HIS A 91 6.13 14.56 15.47
N ARG A 92 6.03 13.38 14.86
CA ARG A 92 7.21 12.54 14.56
C ARG A 92 8.21 13.25 13.65
N HIS A 93 7.72 13.99 12.65
CA HIS A 93 8.59 14.78 11.78
C HIS A 93 9.27 15.95 12.51
N GLU A 94 8.54 16.66 13.37
CA GLU A 94 9.09 17.76 14.17
C GLU A 94 10.15 17.28 15.16
N GLN A 95 9.91 16.16 15.85
CA GLN A 95 10.91 15.54 16.73
C GLN A 95 12.18 15.17 15.96
N GLU A 96 12.05 14.69 14.73
CA GLU A 96 13.20 14.37 13.89
C GLU A 96 13.96 15.61 13.40
N LEU A 97 13.27 16.70 13.06
CA LEU A 97 13.93 17.97 12.74
C LEU A 97 14.70 18.56 13.93
N GLN A 98 14.26 18.29 15.16
CA GLN A 98 14.94 18.72 16.38
C GLN A 98 16.13 17.82 16.74
N GLY A 99 16.13 16.55 16.33
CA GLY A 99 17.24 15.62 16.47
C GLY A 99 18.37 15.91 15.48
N LYS A 100 19.29 16.81 15.84
CA LYS A 100 20.49 17.19 15.05
C LYS A 100 21.31 15.98 14.56
N GLY A 101 21.13 15.55 13.31
CA GLY A 101 22.00 14.64 12.58
C GLY A 101 22.39 15.20 11.21
N GLU A 102 23.37 16.10 11.17
CA GLU A 102 23.86 16.76 9.94
C GLU A 102 24.50 15.75 8.97
N GLY A 103 23.69 15.06 8.16
CA GLY A 103 24.18 14.25 7.03
C GLY A 103 23.21 13.16 6.56
N ALA A 104 22.66 12.37 7.48
CA ALA A 104 21.69 11.31 7.14
C ALA A 104 20.27 11.87 6.94
N ASP A 105 19.94 12.94 7.66
CA ASP A 105 18.57 13.48 7.75
C ASP A 105 18.15 14.22 6.48
N ALA A 106 19.09 14.81 5.74
CA ALA A 106 18.77 15.52 4.49
C ALA A 106 18.29 14.57 3.38
N HIS A 107 18.86 13.36 3.28
CA HIS A 107 18.42 12.35 2.32
C HIS A 107 17.11 11.69 2.77
N ALA A 108 16.95 11.42 4.07
CA ALA A 108 15.71 10.90 4.64
C ALA A 108 14.55 11.92 4.53
N ALA A 109 14.82 13.22 4.68
CA ALA A 109 13.85 14.29 4.48
C ALA A 109 13.41 14.37 3.00
N ARG A 110 14.35 14.27 2.05
CA ARG A 110 14.04 14.29 0.60
C ARG A 110 13.18 13.10 0.15
N GLY A 111 13.32 11.94 0.81
CA GLY A 111 12.50 10.76 0.55
C GLY A 111 11.00 10.95 0.89
N ARG A 112 10.71 11.86 1.83
CA ARG A 112 9.38 12.10 2.40
C ARG A 112 8.61 13.28 1.80
N THR A 113 9.27 14.11 1.01
CA THR A 113 8.62 15.30 0.43
C THR A 113 8.09 15.02 -0.97
N VAL A 114 6.88 15.52 -1.22
CA VAL A 114 6.22 15.60 -2.52
C VAL A 114 6.00 17.09 -2.81
N ARG A 115 6.56 17.60 -3.91
CA ARG A 115 6.46 19.01 -4.32
C ARG A 115 6.80 20.00 -3.18
N GLY A 116 7.87 19.71 -2.44
CA GLY A 116 8.35 20.55 -1.33
C GLY A 116 7.56 20.44 -0.01
N LYS A 117 6.53 19.60 0.06
CA LYS A 117 5.75 19.37 1.30
C LYS A 117 5.80 17.89 1.72
N PRO A 118 5.81 17.56 3.02
CA PRO A 118 5.69 16.17 3.47
C PRO A 118 4.47 15.47 2.88
N TYR A 119 4.63 14.21 2.46
CA TYR A 119 3.59 13.49 1.71
C TYR A 119 2.25 13.38 2.48
N TYR A 120 2.31 13.33 3.82
CA TYR A 120 1.12 13.23 4.69
C TYR A 120 0.26 14.51 4.76
N LEU A 121 0.76 15.66 4.28
CA LEU A 121 -0.01 16.90 4.23
C LEU A 121 -0.89 17.04 2.98
N TRP A 122 -0.76 16.13 2.00
CA TRP A 122 -1.51 16.22 0.74
C TRP A 122 -2.93 15.67 0.83
N VAL A 123 -3.36 15.12 1.98
CA VAL A 123 -4.67 14.49 2.14
C VAL A 123 -5.81 15.44 1.79
N GLU A 124 -5.77 16.68 2.27
CA GLU A 124 -6.82 17.68 2.01
C GLU A 124 -6.88 18.05 0.52
N THR A 125 -5.72 18.29 -0.11
CA THR A 125 -5.64 18.57 -1.55
C THR A 125 -6.18 17.40 -2.38
N ILE A 126 -5.83 16.16 -2.01
CA ILE A 126 -6.35 14.95 -2.66
C ILE A 126 -7.87 14.88 -2.52
N GLU A 127 -8.42 15.17 -1.34
CA GLU A 127 -9.87 15.19 -1.12
C GLU A 127 -10.55 16.26 -1.96
N GLN A 128 -9.99 17.46 -2.05
CA GLN A 128 -10.52 18.54 -2.88
C GLN A 128 -10.53 18.16 -4.36
N LEU A 129 -9.41 17.68 -4.90
CA LEU A 129 -9.33 17.22 -6.30
C LEU A 129 -10.31 16.07 -6.60
N LYS A 130 -10.58 15.20 -5.62
CA LYS A 130 -11.59 14.14 -5.75
C LYS A 130 -13.02 14.68 -5.78
N ARG A 131 -13.31 15.77 -5.07
CA ARG A 131 -14.63 16.45 -5.11
C ARG A 131 -14.84 17.14 -6.45
N GLU A 132 -13.77 17.71 -7.02
CA GLU A 132 -13.75 18.33 -8.36
C GLU A 132 -13.76 17.31 -9.51
N ALA A 133 -13.81 16.01 -9.23
CA ALA A 133 -13.76 14.92 -10.22
C ALA A 133 -12.53 14.95 -11.15
N ARG A 134 -11.43 15.59 -10.73
CA ARG A 134 -10.17 15.67 -11.49
C ARG A 134 -9.33 14.40 -11.30
N HIS A 135 -9.85 13.27 -11.77
CA HIS A 135 -9.32 11.93 -11.46
C HIS A 135 -7.86 11.71 -11.87
N GLU A 136 -7.44 12.22 -13.03
CA GLU A 136 -6.06 12.08 -13.51
C GLU A 136 -5.07 12.83 -12.62
N GLU A 137 -5.41 14.04 -12.19
CA GLU A 137 -4.57 14.85 -11.30
C GLU A 137 -4.48 14.26 -9.91
N VAL A 138 -5.60 13.71 -9.41
CA VAL A 138 -5.61 12.95 -8.16
C VAL A 138 -4.65 11.76 -8.26
N LEU A 139 -4.71 11.00 -9.36
CA LEU A 139 -3.83 9.84 -9.55
C LEU A 139 -2.36 10.25 -9.60
N ALA A 140 -2.02 11.31 -10.35
CA ALA A 140 -0.66 11.82 -10.43
C ALA A 140 -0.11 12.16 -9.02
N LEU A 141 -0.88 12.91 -8.24
CA LEU A 141 -0.49 13.28 -6.88
C LEU A 141 -0.43 12.05 -5.95
N LEU A 142 -1.37 11.12 -6.06
CA LEU A 142 -1.37 9.89 -5.26
C LEU A 142 -0.14 9.03 -5.54
N TYR A 143 0.29 8.89 -6.81
CA TYR A 143 1.48 8.14 -7.15
C TYR A 143 2.77 8.79 -6.64
N GLU A 144 2.85 10.12 -6.65
CA GLU A 144 3.94 10.84 -5.99
C GLU A 144 3.98 10.55 -4.48
N CYS A 145 2.82 10.59 -3.81
CA CYS A 145 2.70 10.27 -2.39
C CYS A 145 3.01 8.80 -2.08
N ILE A 146 2.58 7.85 -2.91
CA ILE A 146 2.93 6.42 -2.77
C ILE A 146 4.45 6.25 -2.85
N ALA A 147 5.10 6.85 -3.86
CA ALA A 147 6.56 6.76 -4.01
C ALA A 147 7.31 7.39 -2.82
N ALA A 148 6.79 8.48 -2.24
CA ALA A 148 7.34 9.04 -1.01
C ALA A 148 7.14 8.12 0.20
N ALA A 149 5.94 7.57 0.39
CA ALA A 149 5.63 6.64 1.48
C ALA A 149 6.44 5.34 1.41
N GLU A 150 6.71 4.82 0.21
CA GLU A 150 7.56 3.65 0.01
C GLU A 150 9.02 3.91 0.39
N ARG A 151 9.53 5.12 0.13
CA ARG A 151 10.87 5.55 0.55
C ARG A 151 10.96 5.74 2.06
N ASP A 152 9.87 6.17 2.70
CA ASP A 152 9.82 6.45 4.14
C ASP A 152 9.53 5.22 5.03
N ARG A 153 9.27 4.05 4.45
CA ARG A 153 8.72 2.90 5.20
C ARG A 153 9.61 2.39 6.35
N ARG A 154 10.91 2.73 6.40
CA ARG A 154 11.89 2.31 7.44
C ARG A 154 11.78 0.83 7.86
N GLY A 155 11.55 -0.07 6.89
CA GLY A 155 11.37 -1.51 7.14
C GLY A 155 9.94 -1.98 7.42
N GLY A 156 9.00 -1.08 7.70
CA GLY A 156 7.57 -1.35 7.82
C GLY A 156 6.80 -1.29 6.51
N ALA A 157 5.47 -1.29 6.63
CA ALA A 157 4.55 -1.11 5.51
C ALA A 157 4.54 0.36 5.05
N PRO A 158 4.50 0.63 3.73
CA PRO A 158 4.20 1.98 3.25
C PRO A 158 2.77 2.38 3.64
N ALA A 159 2.54 3.67 3.89
CA ALA A 159 1.24 4.18 4.32
C ALA A 159 0.10 3.73 3.37
N PRO A 160 -0.84 2.88 3.83
CA PRO A 160 -1.82 2.23 2.96
C PRO A 160 -2.86 3.20 2.38
N ALA A 161 -3.09 4.34 3.03
CA ALA A 161 -4.15 5.29 2.64
C ALA A 161 -4.03 5.80 1.19
N TYR A 162 -2.81 6.07 0.70
CA TYR A 162 -2.60 6.56 -0.66
C TYR A 162 -2.87 5.48 -1.71
N THR A 163 -2.40 4.25 -1.46
CA THR A 163 -2.70 3.08 -2.28
C THR A 163 -4.21 2.81 -2.33
N GLU A 164 -4.88 2.86 -1.18
CA GLU A 164 -6.34 2.71 -1.10
C GLU A 164 -7.08 3.76 -1.94
N HIS A 165 -6.67 5.03 -1.85
CA HIS A 165 -7.27 6.08 -2.66
C HIS A 165 -7.00 5.90 -4.15
N ALA A 166 -5.79 5.49 -4.55
CA ALA A 166 -5.46 5.25 -5.95
C ALA A 166 -6.31 4.12 -6.52
N ALA A 167 -6.43 3.01 -5.78
CA ALA A 167 -7.29 1.89 -6.15
C ALA A 167 -8.77 2.30 -6.32
N ILE A 168 -9.29 3.16 -5.43
CA ILE A 168 -10.67 3.67 -5.54
C ILE A 168 -10.84 4.55 -6.80
N VAL A 169 -9.86 5.40 -7.13
CA VAL A 169 -9.94 6.27 -8.31
C VAL A 169 -9.86 5.45 -9.59
N HIS A 170 -8.94 4.49 -9.68
CA HIS A 170 -8.86 3.54 -10.80
C HIS A 170 -10.17 2.79 -11.03
N ARG A 171 -10.79 2.32 -9.94
CA ARG A 171 -12.10 1.67 -10.02
C ARG A 171 -13.19 2.59 -10.58
N LYS A 172 -13.18 3.87 -10.22
CA LYS A 172 -14.12 4.86 -10.75
C LYS A 172 -13.92 5.13 -12.25
N MET A 173 -12.68 5.06 -12.71
CA MET A 173 -12.32 5.20 -14.13
C MET A 173 -12.56 3.91 -14.94
N GLY A 174 -12.91 2.79 -14.29
CA GLY A 174 -13.06 1.49 -14.95
C GLY A 174 -11.76 0.82 -15.36
N ASP A 175 -10.62 1.30 -14.82
CA ASP A 175 -9.28 0.74 -15.03
C ASP A 175 -8.96 -0.29 -13.94
N HIS A 176 -9.48 -1.51 -14.11
CA HIS A 176 -9.24 -2.60 -13.18
C HIS A 176 -7.80 -3.12 -13.22
N ASP A 177 -7.13 -3.00 -14.37
CA ASP A 177 -5.72 -3.39 -14.52
C ASP A 177 -4.83 -2.53 -13.61
N ALA A 178 -5.02 -1.21 -13.62
CA ALA A 178 -4.29 -0.29 -12.76
C ALA A 178 -4.67 -0.40 -11.27
N GLU A 179 -5.95 -0.66 -10.95
CA GLU A 179 -6.39 -0.98 -9.58
C GLU A 179 -5.63 -2.19 -9.03
N ILE A 180 -5.54 -3.28 -9.80
CA ILE A 180 -4.82 -4.49 -9.41
C ILE A 180 -3.32 -4.22 -9.27
N ALA A 181 -2.74 -3.48 -10.21
CA ALA A 181 -1.30 -3.19 -10.20
C ALA A 181 -0.87 -2.41 -8.95
N VAL A 182 -1.63 -1.39 -8.56
CA VAL A 182 -1.31 -0.56 -7.38
C VAL A 182 -1.47 -1.35 -6.08
N ILE A 183 -2.49 -2.20 -5.96
CA ILE A 183 -2.68 -3.03 -4.77
C ILE A 183 -1.56 -4.08 -4.66
N LYS A 184 -1.24 -4.79 -5.76
CA LYS A 184 -0.13 -5.75 -5.78
C LYS A 184 1.20 -5.09 -5.42
N ARG A 185 1.43 -3.84 -5.86
CA ARG A 185 2.61 -3.07 -5.50
C ARG A 185 2.74 -2.89 -4.00
N TRP A 186 1.66 -2.50 -3.32
CA TRP A 186 1.67 -2.34 -1.87
C TRP A 186 1.82 -3.67 -1.13
N LEU A 187 1.11 -4.73 -1.55
CA LEU A 187 1.18 -6.05 -0.92
C LEU A 187 2.59 -6.66 -0.93
N ARG A 188 3.41 -6.36 -1.95
CA ARG A 188 4.82 -6.79 -1.98
C ARG A 188 5.69 -6.16 -0.90
N LEU A 189 5.28 -5.01 -0.36
CA LEU A 189 6.05 -4.24 0.63
C LEU A 189 5.46 -4.33 2.03
N ALA A 190 4.22 -4.80 2.17
CA ALA A 190 3.55 -4.94 3.45
C ALA A 190 4.03 -6.20 4.19
N PRO A 191 4.39 -6.10 5.48
CA PRO A 191 4.67 -7.27 6.30
C PRO A 191 3.38 -8.06 6.57
N GLU A 192 3.52 -9.35 6.90
CA GLU A 192 2.37 -10.27 7.10
C GLU A 192 1.45 -9.86 8.26
N ASN A 193 1.98 -9.13 9.25
CA ASN A 193 1.23 -8.65 10.42
C ASN A 193 0.58 -7.26 10.21
N GLU A 194 0.61 -6.71 9.00
CA GLU A 194 0.03 -5.39 8.71
C GLU A 194 -1.52 -5.42 8.86
N PRO A 195 -2.12 -4.58 9.73
CA PRO A 195 -3.57 -4.61 9.98
C PRO A 195 -4.44 -4.40 8.74
N LYS A 196 -3.91 -3.73 7.72
CA LYS A 196 -4.64 -3.47 6.46
C LYS A 196 -4.48 -4.57 5.41
N LEU A 197 -3.65 -5.59 5.65
CA LEU A 197 -3.35 -6.65 4.68
C LEU A 197 -4.62 -7.36 4.19
N ALA A 198 -5.47 -7.83 5.12
CA ALA A 198 -6.72 -8.53 4.79
C ALA A 198 -7.64 -7.68 3.88
N ARG A 199 -7.83 -6.41 4.22
CA ARG A 199 -8.65 -5.47 3.45
C ARG A 199 -8.10 -5.21 2.04
N MET A 200 -6.77 -5.15 1.88
CA MET A 200 -6.12 -4.99 0.58
C MET A 200 -6.22 -6.24 -0.28
N SER A 201 -6.04 -7.42 0.33
CA SER A 201 -6.24 -8.71 -0.35
C SER A 201 -7.69 -8.88 -0.83
N ASP A 202 -8.68 -8.55 0.00
CA ASP A 202 -10.09 -8.60 -0.41
C ASP A 202 -10.39 -7.70 -1.60
N ARG A 203 -9.80 -6.50 -1.62
CA ARG A 203 -9.95 -5.57 -2.74
C ARG A 203 -9.30 -6.13 -4.00
N LEU A 204 -8.12 -6.73 -3.88
CA LEU A 204 -7.43 -7.37 -5.02
C LEU A 204 -8.29 -8.48 -5.64
N THR A 205 -8.90 -9.34 -4.82
CA THR A 205 -9.79 -10.40 -5.28
C THR A 205 -10.98 -9.83 -6.04
N LYS A 206 -11.62 -8.78 -5.50
CA LYS A 206 -12.76 -8.11 -6.15
C LYS A 206 -12.36 -7.43 -7.47
N ALA A 207 -11.21 -6.75 -7.50
CA ALA A 207 -10.73 -6.08 -8.71
C ALA A 207 -10.40 -7.10 -9.82
N SER A 208 -9.78 -8.22 -9.46
CA SER A 208 -9.48 -9.32 -10.39
C SER A 208 -10.76 -9.93 -10.97
N ALA A 209 -11.79 -10.15 -10.15
CA ALA A 209 -13.08 -10.65 -10.64
C ALA A 209 -13.77 -9.67 -11.61
N LEU A 210 -13.65 -8.36 -11.38
CA LEU A 210 -14.20 -7.33 -12.29
C LEU A 210 -13.43 -7.27 -13.61
N GLN A 211 -12.10 -7.37 -13.55
CA GLN A 211 -11.24 -7.43 -14.73
C GLN A 211 -11.61 -8.63 -15.61
N GLU A 212 -11.80 -9.81 -15.01
CA GLU A 212 -12.15 -11.03 -15.75
C GLU A 212 -13.52 -10.91 -16.43
N ARG A 213 -14.52 -10.39 -15.71
CA ARG A 213 -15.84 -10.11 -16.29
C ARG A 213 -15.79 -9.12 -17.46
N LYS A 214 -14.84 -8.18 -17.47
CA LYS A 214 -14.63 -7.23 -18.57
C LYS A 214 -13.92 -7.88 -19.77
N ARG A 215 -13.09 -8.90 -19.52
CA ARG A 215 -12.30 -9.61 -20.55
C ARG A 215 -13.09 -10.67 -21.30
N VAL A 216 -14.14 -11.22 -20.71
CA VAL A 216 -15.06 -12.15 -21.38
C VAL A 216 -16.23 -11.33 -21.94
N PRO A 217 -16.17 -10.85 -23.20
CA PRO A 217 -17.34 -10.24 -23.83
C PRO A 217 -18.42 -11.34 -23.95
N SER A 218 -19.61 -11.03 -23.44
CA SER A 218 -20.79 -11.90 -23.53
C SER A 218 -21.27 -12.04 -24.98
#